data_AF-A0A1E5HA88-F1
#
_entry.id   AF-A0A1E5HA88-F1
#
_cell.length_a   1.000
_cell.length_b   1.000
_cell.length_c   1.000
_cell.angle_alpha   90.00
_cell.angle_beta   90.00
_cell.angle_gamma   90.00
#
_symmetry.space_group_name_H-M   'P 1'
#
loop_
_entity.id
_entity.type
_entity.pdbx_description
1 polymer ?
#
loop_
_entity_poly.entity_id
_entity_poly.type
_entity_poly.pdbx_seq_one_letter_code
_entity_poly.pdbx_strand_id
1 'polypeptide(L)'
;MVNPFKTVINQFNNEINNRSTKELNAQQKRNLFNQTKMYIFLQSFIEKIKPYLEEGEEIHAYLPMTNDGQNASVVGLGLMGMYHPESPEAKAYVKDFNDLRGNRLLIFTNKKMIFTTIIEFLDQRTFFSYPYSTIKAITLKENKMTYFDWDESFPPKRVALYTYTFDFESENHIFSELLGQRDADILKRQLLEIPALQTILVTEKIYRKRTFDRVVNNPILAYKVTFYFFNILAAIVLLLFALGGFFHIGPFKFIFDLSTAIVIKSSMLFHLIS
;
A
#
# COMPACT_ATOMS: atom_id res chain seq x y z
N MET A 1 6.10 -1.10 -15.09
CA MET A 1 5.09 -1.88 -15.84
C MET A 1 3.71 -1.47 -15.35
N VAL A 2 2.86 -0.96 -16.23
CA VAL A 2 1.51 -0.47 -15.88
C VAL A 2 0.59 -1.66 -15.61
N ASN A 3 -0.16 -1.65 -14.50
CA ASN A 3 -1.05 -2.75 -14.16
C ASN A 3 -2.19 -2.87 -15.19
N PRO A 4 -2.41 -4.06 -15.77
CA PRO A 4 -3.44 -4.27 -16.78
C PRO A 4 -4.83 -3.88 -16.26
N PHE A 5 -5.15 -4.14 -14.99
CA PHE A 5 -6.44 -3.85 -14.32
C PHE A 5 -6.85 -2.37 -14.41
N LYS A 6 -5.96 -1.45 -14.02
CA LYS A 6 -6.22 -0.01 -14.08
C LYS A 6 -6.21 0.54 -15.50
N THR A 7 -5.41 -0.06 -16.37
CA THR A 7 -5.42 0.30 -17.80
C THR A 7 -6.78 -0.05 -18.40
N VAL A 8 -7.40 -1.17 -18.00
CA VAL A 8 -8.76 -1.59 -18.39
C VAL A 8 -9.80 -0.52 -18.13
N ILE A 9 -9.97 -0.12 -16.86
CA ILE A 9 -11.09 0.75 -16.45
C ILE A 9 -10.93 2.16 -17.05
N ASN A 10 -9.69 2.64 -17.13
CA ASN A 10 -9.40 3.94 -17.71
C ASN A 10 -9.59 3.96 -19.24
N GLN A 11 -9.26 2.88 -19.93
CA GLN A 11 -9.43 2.81 -21.38
C GLN A 11 -10.91 2.68 -21.77
N PHE A 12 -11.71 1.89 -21.05
CA PHE A 12 -13.16 1.83 -21.26
C PHE A 12 -13.86 3.18 -21.05
N ASN A 13 -13.52 3.93 -20.00
CA ASN A 13 -14.08 5.27 -19.77
C ASN A 13 -13.72 6.28 -20.87
N ASN A 14 -12.58 6.10 -21.55
CA ASN A 14 -12.11 6.99 -22.61
C ASN A 14 -12.56 6.56 -24.02
N GLU A 15 -12.69 5.26 -24.28
CA GLU A 15 -13.12 4.71 -25.59
C GLU A 15 -14.63 4.85 -25.82
N ILE A 16 -15.45 4.85 -24.76
CA ILE A 16 -16.88 5.20 -24.85
C ILE A 16 -17.06 6.61 -25.45
N ASN A 17 -16.08 7.50 -25.26
CA ASN A 17 -16.11 8.88 -25.76
C ASN A 17 -15.51 9.08 -27.16
N ASN A 18 -14.70 8.15 -27.69
CA ASN A 18 -13.96 8.36 -28.94
C ASN A 18 -14.09 7.16 -29.88
N ARG A 19 -15.01 7.25 -30.85
CA ARG A 19 -15.17 6.27 -31.95
C ARG A 19 -13.96 6.33 -32.89
N SER A 20 -13.03 5.38 -32.78
CA SER A 20 -11.91 5.21 -33.72
C SER A 20 -11.99 3.86 -34.43
N THR A 21 -12.01 3.90 -35.77
CA THR A 21 -12.19 2.76 -36.70
C THR A 21 -10.85 2.22 -37.25
N LYS A 22 -9.79 2.17 -36.43
CA LYS A 22 -8.52 1.51 -36.81
C LYS A 22 -8.44 0.11 -36.22
N GLU A 23 -8.14 -0.88 -37.06
CA GLU A 23 -7.90 -2.26 -36.63
C GLU A 23 -6.73 -2.33 -35.65
N LEU A 24 -6.93 -2.98 -34.51
CA LEU A 24 -5.95 -3.06 -33.42
C LEU A 24 -4.75 -3.95 -33.81
N ASN A 25 -3.54 -3.55 -33.43
CA ASN A 25 -2.34 -4.38 -33.59
C ASN A 25 -2.34 -5.59 -32.63
N ALA A 26 -1.43 -6.56 -32.79
CA ALA A 26 -1.42 -7.78 -31.98
C ALA A 26 -1.29 -7.54 -30.46
N GLN A 27 -0.51 -6.54 -30.05
CA GLN A 27 -0.37 -6.18 -28.63
C GLN A 27 -1.65 -5.52 -28.10
N GLN A 28 -2.26 -4.64 -28.87
CA GLN A 28 -3.53 -4.00 -28.55
C GLN A 28 -4.67 -5.02 -28.49
N LYS A 29 -4.71 -6.00 -29.41
CA LYS A 29 -5.66 -7.12 -29.38
C LYS A 29 -5.47 -7.98 -28.11
N ARG A 30 -4.23 -8.28 -27.72
CA ARG A 30 -3.94 -8.98 -26.44
C ARG A 30 -4.34 -8.16 -25.21
N ASN A 31 -4.04 -6.86 -25.21
CA ASN A 31 -4.42 -5.96 -24.14
C ASN A 31 -5.95 -5.87 -24.02
N LEU A 32 -6.67 -5.68 -25.13
CA LEU A 32 -8.12 -5.64 -25.18
C LEU A 32 -8.73 -6.98 -24.73
N PHE A 33 -8.16 -8.10 -25.14
CA PHE A 33 -8.60 -9.42 -24.69
C PHE A 33 -8.48 -9.57 -23.17
N ASN A 34 -7.31 -9.22 -22.61
CA ASN A 34 -7.09 -9.26 -21.16
C ASN A 34 -8.01 -8.27 -20.41
N GLN A 35 -8.26 -7.12 -21.01
CA GLN A 35 -9.19 -6.10 -20.52
C GLN A 35 -10.62 -6.64 -20.40
N THR A 36 -11.13 -7.23 -21.48
CA THR A 36 -12.47 -7.82 -21.52
C THR A 36 -12.57 -9.01 -20.56
N LYS A 37 -11.56 -9.89 -20.51
CA LYS A 37 -11.52 -11.02 -19.57
C LYS A 37 -11.65 -10.54 -18.13
N MET A 38 -10.92 -9.48 -17.78
CA MET A 38 -10.95 -8.90 -16.43
C MET A 38 -12.27 -8.21 -16.12
N TYR A 39 -12.84 -7.49 -17.08
CA TYR A 39 -14.17 -6.86 -16.91
C TYR A 39 -15.25 -7.92 -16.65
N ILE A 40 -15.28 -8.98 -17.46
CA ILE A 40 -16.22 -10.10 -17.28
C ILE A 40 -16.01 -10.76 -15.92
N PHE A 41 -14.76 -10.97 -15.52
CA PHE A 41 -14.43 -11.50 -14.20
C PHE A 41 -14.92 -10.58 -13.07
N LEU A 42 -14.75 -9.26 -13.20
CA LEU A 42 -15.21 -8.32 -12.18
C LEU A 42 -16.74 -8.36 -12.04
N GLN A 43 -17.47 -8.44 -13.15
CA GLN A 43 -18.92 -8.59 -13.13
C GLN A 43 -19.33 -9.88 -12.39
N SER A 44 -18.71 -11.01 -12.70
CA SER A 44 -19.00 -12.27 -12.01
C SER A 44 -18.57 -12.27 -10.54
N PHE A 45 -17.50 -11.53 -10.20
CA PHE A 45 -17.07 -11.32 -8.83
C PHE A 45 -18.09 -10.51 -8.03
N ILE A 46 -18.64 -9.43 -8.60
CA ILE A 46 -19.69 -8.62 -7.95
C ILE A 46 -20.93 -9.46 -7.68
N GLU A 47 -21.34 -10.34 -8.60
CA GLU A 47 -22.45 -11.28 -8.33
C GLU A 47 -22.18 -12.20 -7.13
N LYS A 48 -20.92 -12.56 -6.85
CA LYS A 48 -20.56 -13.35 -5.66
C LYS A 48 -20.58 -12.52 -4.37
N ILE A 49 -20.50 -11.20 -4.46
CA ILE A 49 -20.60 -10.29 -3.31
C ILE A 49 -22.07 -10.02 -2.94
N LYS A 50 -22.98 -9.98 -3.92
CA LYS A 50 -24.40 -9.66 -3.68
C LYS A 50 -25.08 -10.47 -2.56
N PRO A 51 -24.82 -11.77 -2.38
CA PRO A 51 -25.41 -12.54 -1.26
C PRO A 51 -25.03 -12.04 0.14
N TYR A 52 -23.97 -11.23 0.27
CA TYR A 52 -23.52 -10.65 1.53
C TYR A 52 -24.06 -9.24 1.78
N LEU A 53 -24.86 -8.71 0.84
CA LEU A 53 -25.54 -7.44 1.00
C LEU A 53 -26.78 -7.62 1.88
N GLU A 54 -27.06 -6.62 2.71
CA GLU A 54 -28.29 -6.59 3.49
C GLU A 54 -29.52 -6.38 2.61
N GLU A 55 -30.71 -6.65 3.15
CA GLU A 55 -31.95 -6.36 2.44
C GLU A 55 -32.06 -4.86 2.09
N GLY A 56 -32.36 -4.56 0.82
CA GLY A 56 -32.41 -3.19 0.28
C GLY A 56 -31.04 -2.49 0.18
N GLU A 57 -29.94 -3.23 0.33
CA GLU A 57 -28.59 -2.72 0.08
C GLU A 57 -28.19 -2.92 -1.39
N GLU A 58 -27.80 -1.84 -2.06
CA GLU A 58 -27.47 -1.82 -3.49
C GLU A 58 -26.06 -1.29 -3.72
N ILE A 59 -25.33 -1.93 -4.64
CA ILE A 59 -24.00 -1.49 -5.06
C ILE A 59 -24.16 -0.33 -6.05
N HIS A 60 -23.58 0.82 -5.73
CA HIS A 60 -23.57 2.00 -6.60
C HIS A 60 -22.29 2.10 -7.44
N ALA A 61 -21.15 1.74 -6.86
CA ALA A 61 -19.86 1.86 -7.54
C ALA A 61 -18.81 0.92 -6.95
N TYR A 62 -17.69 0.81 -7.64
CA TYR A 62 -16.51 0.11 -7.16
C TYR A 62 -15.23 0.83 -7.58
N LEU A 63 -14.24 0.84 -6.69
CA LEU A 63 -12.92 1.41 -6.88
C LEU A 63 -11.85 0.31 -6.83
N PRO A 64 -11.31 -0.06 -7.99
CA PRO A 64 -10.04 -0.75 -8.16
C PRO A 64 -8.88 -0.15 -7.36
N MET A 65 -8.26 -0.90 -6.46
CA MET A 65 -7.12 -0.44 -5.64
C MET A 65 -5.91 -1.37 -5.79
N THR A 66 -5.34 -1.41 -6.99
CA THR A 66 -4.16 -2.24 -7.28
C THR A 66 -2.86 -1.53 -6.95
N ASN A 67 -1.89 -2.25 -6.37
CA ASN A 67 -0.53 -1.76 -6.13
C ASN A 67 0.27 -1.75 -7.46
N ASP A 68 0.00 -0.78 -8.32
CA ASP A 68 0.68 -0.57 -9.60
C ASP A 68 1.79 0.49 -9.52
N GLY A 69 2.21 0.83 -8.30
CA GLY A 69 3.13 1.92 -8.00
C GLY A 69 2.45 3.28 -7.80
N GLN A 70 1.14 3.41 -8.08
CA GLN A 70 0.38 4.64 -7.83
C GLN A 70 -0.47 4.57 -6.56
N ASN A 71 -0.97 3.37 -6.23
CA ASN A 71 -1.63 3.14 -4.95
C ASN A 71 -0.71 2.34 -4.04
N ALA A 72 -0.73 2.68 -2.76
CA ALA A 72 0.00 1.97 -1.73
C ALA A 72 -0.84 1.92 -0.47
N SER A 73 -1.01 0.71 0.07
CA SER A 73 -1.61 0.54 1.39
C SER A 73 -0.67 1.06 2.45
N VAL A 74 -1.16 1.92 3.32
CA VAL A 74 -0.41 2.35 4.51
C VAL A 74 -0.83 1.51 5.72
N VAL A 75 -2.11 1.08 5.79
CA VAL A 75 -2.66 0.30 6.93
C VAL A 75 -3.69 -0.78 6.52
N GLY A 76 -4.01 -0.96 5.24
CA GLY A 76 -5.01 -1.92 4.73
C GLY A 76 -4.41 -3.17 4.08
N LEU A 77 -3.35 -3.73 4.66
CA LEU A 77 -2.76 -4.97 4.18
C LEU A 77 -3.66 -6.13 4.63
N GLY A 78 -4.55 -6.59 3.74
CA GLY A 78 -4.85 -8.03 3.68
C GLY A 78 -3.52 -8.81 3.72
N LEU A 79 -3.52 -9.95 4.41
CA LEU A 79 -2.34 -10.72 4.83
C LEU A 79 -1.11 -10.52 3.91
N MET A 80 -0.25 -9.57 4.29
CA MET A 80 1.15 -9.40 3.86
C MET A 80 1.47 -9.75 2.39
N GLY A 81 0.82 -9.11 1.41
CA GLY A 81 1.36 -8.83 0.07
C GLY A 81 1.79 -10.01 -0.83
N MET A 82 1.70 -11.25 -0.37
CA MET A 82 1.96 -12.50 -1.10
C MET A 82 1.05 -13.57 -0.51
N TYR A 83 -0.19 -13.62 -1.01
CA TYR A 83 -1.16 -14.62 -0.60
C TYR A 83 -0.90 -15.94 -1.33
N HIS A 84 -0.94 -17.07 -0.62
CA HIS A 84 -0.84 -18.40 -1.21
C HIS A 84 -2.25 -18.99 -1.38
N PRO A 85 -2.80 -19.05 -2.61
CA PRO A 85 -4.16 -19.53 -2.82
C PRO A 85 -4.28 -21.03 -2.54
N GLU A 86 -5.27 -21.44 -1.75
CA GLU A 86 -5.51 -22.84 -1.43
C GLU A 86 -6.59 -23.47 -2.31
N SER A 87 -7.71 -22.75 -2.50
CA SER A 87 -8.86 -23.19 -3.28
C SER A 87 -8.57 -23.26 -4.78
N PRO A 88 -9.27 -24.16 -5.52
CA PRO A 88 -9.19 -24.21 -6.97
C PRO A 88 -9.56 -22.89 -7.66
N GLU A 89 -10.53 -22.16 -7.09
CA GLU A 89 -11.00 -20.88 -7.61
C GLU A 89 -9.92 -19.78 -7.50
N ALA A 90 -9.29 -19.64 -6.33
CA ALA A 90 -8.20 -18.68 -6.13
C ALA A 90 -6.94 -19.06 -6.96
N LYS A 91 -6.63 -20.35 -7.10
CA LYS A 91 -5.54 -20.84 -7.97
C LYS A 91 -5.80 -20.54 -9.46
N ALA A 92 -7.04 -20.70 -9.92
CA ALA A 92 -7.43 -20.35 -11.28
C ALA A 92 -7.27 -18.85 -11.54
N TYR A 93 -7.72 -18.00 -10.61
CA TYR A 93 -7.52 -16.56 -10.68
C TYR A 93 -6.04 -16.16 -10.83
N VAL A 94 -5.15 -16.73 -10.01
CA VAL A 94 -3.70 -16.47 -10.10
C VAL A 94 -3.15 -16.91 -11.46
N LYS A 95 -3.53 -18.09 -11.95
CA LYS A 95 -3.11 -18.57 -13.27
C LYS A 95 -3.60 -17.64 -14.39
N ASP A 96 -4.81 -17.10 -14.26
CA ASP A 96 -5.46 -16.32 -15.29
C ASP A 96 -5.01 -14.86 -15.37
N PHE A 97 -4.59 -14.28 -14.25
CA PHE A 97 -4.28 -12.86 -14.13
C PHE A 97 -2.86 -12.56 -13.62
N ASN A 98 -2.09 -13.59 -13.26
CA ASN A 98 -0.72 -13.50 -12.76
C ASN A 98 -0.54 -12.47 -11.63
N ASP A 99 -1.51 -12.42 -10.72
CA ASP A 99 -1.56 -11.45 -9.63
C ASP A 99 -1.62 -12.16 -8.28
N LEU A 100 -0.51 -12.05 -7.55
CA LEU A 100 -0.31 -12.59 -6.19
C LEU A 100 -0.38 -11.51 -5.11
N ARG A 101 -0.38 -10.23 -5.51
CA ARG A 101 -0.43 -9.09 -4.58
C ARG A 101 -1.85 -8.64 -4.28
N GLY A 102 -2.81 -9.32 -4.88
CA GLY A 102 -4.23 -9.17 -4.62
C GLY A 102 -4.74 -7.88 -5.23
N ASN A 103 -5.40 -7.96 -6.38
CA ASN A 103 -6.27 -6.90 -6.84
C ASN A 103 -7.29 -6.64 -5.72
N ARG A 104 -7.24 -5.44 -5.15
CA ARG A 104 -8.15 -5.01 -4.09
C ARG A 104 -9.28 -4.21 -4.69
N LEU A 105 -10.44 -4.32 -4.08
CA LEU A 105 -11.64 -3.65 -4.50
C LEU A 105 -12.29 -2.98 -3.30
N LEU A 106 -12.63 -1.71 -3.44
CA LEU A 106 -13.52 -1.01 -2.54
C LEU A 106 -14.86 -0.83 -3.23
N ILE A 107 -15.90 -1.48 -2.73
CA ILE A 107 -17.25 -1.41 -3.25
C ILE A 107 -18.02 -0.40 -2.42
N PHE A 108 -18.76 0.49 -3.09
CA PHE A 108 -19.62 1.48 -2.45
C PHE A 108 -21.07 1.05 -2.62
N THR A 109 -21.78 0.92 -1.51
CA THR A 109 -23.22 0.65 -1.50
C THR A 109 -23.98 1.89 -1.05
N ASN A 110 -25.30 1.81 -0.93
CA ASN A 110 -26.10 2.86 -0.31
C ASN A 110 -25.94 2.92 1.22
N LYS A 111 -25.38 1.87 1.87
CA LYS A 111 -25.29 1.76 3.34
C LYS A 111 -23.86 1.69 3.90
N LYS A 112 -22.92 1.08 3.16
CA LYS A 112 -21.56 0.82 3.64
C LYS A 112 -20.54 0.76 2.50
N MET A 113 -19.27 0.90 2.87
CA MET A 113 -18.16 0.50 2.00
C MET A 113 -17.79 -0.94 2.29
N ILE A 114 -17.50 -1.73 1.27
CA ILE A 114 -16.98 -3.10 1.40
C ILE A 114 -15.60 -3.15 0.79
N PHE A 115 -14.59 -3.48 1.59
CA PHE A 115 -13.22 -3.67 1.12
C PHE A 115 -12.89 -5.15 1.06
N THR A 116 -12.28 -5.57 -0.04
CA THR A 116 -11.87 -6.95 -0.21
C THR A 116 -10.63 -7.06 -1.09
N THR A 117 -9.76 -8.01 -0.75
CA THR A 117 -8.78 -8.54 -1.70
C THR A 117 -9.48 -9.64 -2.51
N ILE A 118 -9.42 -9.59 -3.85
CA ILE A 118 -10.14 -10.56 -4.69
C ILE A 118 -9.69 -11.98 -4.38
N ILE A 119 -8.38 -12.24 -4.30
CA ILE A 119 -7.84 -13.59 -4.05
C ILE A 119 -8.26 -14.16 -2.69
N GLU A 120 -8.25 -13.34 -1.63
CA GLU A 120 -8.66 -13.75 -0.28
C GLU A 120 -10.17 -14.03 -0.21
N PHE A 121 -10.99 -13.25 -0.92
CA PHE A 121 -12.42 -13.53 -1.02
C PHE A 121 -12.71 -14.80 -1.81
N LEU A 122 -12.00 -15.02 -2.93
CA LEU A 122 -12.15 -16.25 -3.70
C LEU A 122 -11.81 -17.49 -2.88
N ASP A 123 -10.89 -17.37 -1.93
CA ASP A 123 -10.41 -18.48 -1.12
C ASP A 123 -11.21 -18.71 0.16
N GLN A 124 -11.37 -17.66 0.96
CA GLN A 124 -11.91 -17.71 2.33
C GLN A 124 -13.18 -16.90 2.51
N ARG A 125 -13.67 -16.23 1.45
CA ARG A 125 -14.80 -15.28 1.50
C ARG A 125 -14.54 -14.11 2.48
N THR A 126 -13.27 -13.75 2.66
CA THR A 126 -12.86 -12.66 3.55
C THR A 126 -13.14 -11.30 2.91
N PHE A 127 -13.83 -10.42 3.63
CA PHE A 127 -14.04 -9.01 3.29
C PHE A 127 -14.27 -8.19 4.56
N PHE A 128 -14.09 -6.88 4.46
CA PHE A 128 -14.32 -5.92 5.53
C PHE A 128 -15.47 -5.00 5.17
N SER A 129 -16.42 -4.84 6.08
CA SER A 129 -17.56 -3.94 5.92
C SER A 129 -17.39 -2.70 6.78
N TYR A 130 -17.66 -1.53 6.22
CA TYR A 130 -17.52 -0.23 6.87
C TYR A 130 -18.84 0.55 6.76
N PRO A 131 -19.76 0.37 7.73
CA PRO A 131 -21.03 1.09 7.74
C PRO A 131 -20.82 2.60 7.78
N TYR A 132 -21.49 3.34 6.89
CA TYR A 132 -21.31 4.80 6.81
C TYR A 132 -21.65 5.52 8.11
N SER A 133 -22.63 5.02 8.85
CA SER A 133 -23.03 5.53 10.17
C SER A 133 -21.91 5.49 11.22
N THR A 134 -20.91 4.63 11.05
CA THR A 134 -19.79 4.49 11.98
C THR A 134 -18.59 5.36 11.60
N ILE A 135 -18.57 5.90 10.38
CA ILE A 135 -17.47 6.71 9.85
C ILE A 135 -17.76 8.17 10.18
N LYS A 136 -17.00 8.72 11.13
CA LYS A 136 -17.18 10.11 11.57
C LYS A 136 -16.61 11.13 10.59
N ALA A 137 -15.48 10.80 9.97
CA ALA A 137 -14.81 11.65 9.02
C ALA A 137 -13.97 10.82 8.06
N ILE A 138 -13.90 11.27 6.82
CA ILE A 138 -13.00 10.78 5.78
C ILE A 138 -11.90 11.80 5.59
N THR A 139 -10.66 11.35 5.69
CA THR A 139 -9.49 12.14 5.34
C THR A 139 -9.21 11.93 3.86
N LEU A 140 -9.27 13.00 3.08
CA LEU A 140 -8.86 13.00 1.68
C LEU A 140 -7.85 14.13 1.47
N LYS A 141 -6.57 13.80 1.56
CA LYS A 141 -5.48 14.78 1.53
C LYS A 141 -4.67 14.64 0.24
N GLU A 142 -4.55 15.73 -0.51
CA GLU A 142 -3.62 15.79 -1.64
C GLU A 142 -2.17 15.86 -1.15
N ASN A 143 -1.31 15.05 -1.77
CA ASN A 143 0.13 15.05 -1.57
C ASN A 143 0.80 15.30 -2.93
N LYS A 144 1.82 16.15 -2.90
CA LYS A 144 2.66 16.45 -4.06
C LYS A 144 4.06 15.94 -3.81
N MET A 145 4.46 14.92 -4.55
CA MET A 145 5.84 14.46 -4.61
C MET A 145 6.50 15.00 -5.88
N THR A 146 7.78 15.26 -5.83
CA THR A 146 8.53 15.76 -6.99
C THR A 146 9.74 14.88 -7.18
N TYR A 147 9.92 14.34 -8.39
CA TYR A 147 11.06 13.50 -8.74
C TYR A 147 11.75 14.03 -9.99
N PHE A 148 12.99 13.60 -10.19
CA PHE A 148 13.75 13.89 -11.39
C PHE A 148 13.53 12.76 -12.38
N ASP A 149 13.00 13.09 -13.54
CA ASP A 149 12.90 12.19 -14.68
C ASP A 149 14.22 12.22 -15.44
N TRP A 150 14.97 11.12 -15.32
CA TRP A 150 16.27 10.92 -15.96
C TRP A 150 16.15 10.18 -17.29
N ASP A 151 14.96 9.68 -17.65
CA ASP A 151 14.77 8.80 -18.80
C ASP A 151 14.48 9.60 -20.09
N GLU A 152 13.87 10.79 -19.99
CA GLU A 152 13.37 11.52 -21.16
C GLU A 152 14.21 12.75 -21.59
N SER A 153 15.15 13.27 -20.78
CA SER A 153 15.95 14.45 -21.17
C SER A 153 17.18 14.70 -20.28
N PHE A 154 18.22 15.32 -20.86
CA PHE A 154 19.33 15.93 -20.12
C PHE A 154 19.36 17.45 -20.39
N PRO A 155 19.30 18.32 -19.35
CA PRO A 155 19.24 17.99 -17.92
C PRO A 155 17.90 17.36 -17.51
N PRO A 156 17.89 16.55 -16.44
CA PRO A 156 16.70 15.82 -15.99
C PRO A 156 15.56 16.78 -15.65
N LYS A 157 14.37 16.45 -16.13
CA LYS A 157 13.18 17.27 -15.91
C LYS A 157 12.59 16.97 -14.54
N ARG A 158 12.25 18.03 -13.81
CA ARG A 158 11.52 17.91 -12.54
C ARG A 158 10.05 17.65 -12.84
N VAL A 159 9.54 16.48 -12.43
CA VAL A 159 8.16 16.05 -12.64
C VAL A 159 7.43 16.00 -11.29
N ALA A 160 6.21 16.54 -11.25
CA ALA A 160 5.34 16.48 -10.08
C ALA A 160 4.40 15.27 -10.18
N LEU A 161 4.38 14.45 -9.15
CA LEU A 161 3.44 13.36 -8.95
C LEU A 161 2.43 13.76 -7.87
N TYR A 162 1.15 13.75 -8.23
CA TYR A 162 0.05 14.01 -7.30
C TYR A 162 -0.56 12.69 -6.83
N THR A 163 -0.62 12.50 -5.52
CA THR A 163 -1.26 11.35 -4.87
C THR A 163 -2.22 11.85 -3.80
N TYR A 164 -3.18 11.03 -3.39
CA TYR A 164 -4.16 11.40 -2.38
C TYR A 164 -4.17 10.36 -1.26
N THR A 165 -4.02 10.79 -0.02
CA THR A 165 -4.27 9.93 1.14
C THR A 165 -5.76 9.85 1.36
N PHE A 166 -6.32 8.65 1.17
CA PHE A 166 -7.69 8.32 1.51
C PHE A 166 -7.72 7.45 2.76
N ASP A 167 -8.30 7.97 3.84
CA ASP A 167 -8.15 7.40 5.16
C ASP A 167 -9.38 7.66 6.03
N PHE A 168 -9.85 6.63 6.73
CA PHE A 168 -10.96 6.76 7.67
C PHE A 168 -10.90 5.71 8.77
N GLU A 169 -11.65 5.96 9.85
CA GLU A 169 -11.88 5.00 10.93
C GLU A 169 -13.36 4.61 10.93
N SER A 170 -13.63 3.32 10.94
CA SER A 170 -14.95 2.73 11.06
C SER A 170 -14.91 1.79 12.26
N GLU A 171 -15.71 2.08 13.28
CA GLU A 171 -15.69 1.37 14.56
C GLU A 171 -14.31 1.36 15.23
N ASN A 172 -13.55 0.26 15.14
CA ASN A 172 -12.17 0.14 15.62
C ASN A 172 -11.21 -0.28 14.48
N HIS A 173 -11.65 -0.20 13.23
CA HIS A 173 -10.85 -0.53 12.07
C HIS A 173 -10.40 0.74 11.34
N ILE A 174 -9.12 0.79 10.99
CA ILE A 174 -8.53 1.89 10.24
C ILE A 174 -8.35 1.43 8.80
N PHE A 175 -8.93 2.20 7.88
CA PHE A 175 -8.67 2.07 6.46
C PHE A 175 -7.74 3.21 6.04
N SER A 176 -6.66 2.89 5.31
CA SER A 176 -5.70 3.89 4.84
C SER A 176 -5.01 3.45 3.55
N GLU A 177 -5.26 4.20 2.48
CA GLU A 177 -4.68 4.00 1.14
C GLU A 177 -4.13 5.31 0.57
N LEU A 178 -3.05 5.19 -0.17
CA LEU A 178 -2.65 6.22 -1.13
C LEU A 178 -3.32 5.90 -2.47
N LEU A 179 -3.93 6.92 -3.07
CA LEU A 179 -4.60 6.86 -4.36
C LEU A 179 -3.84 7.71 -5.38
N GLY A 180 -3.75 7.22 -6.61
CA GLY A 180 -3.42 8.05 -7.76
C GLY A 180 -4.52 9.08 -8.03
N GLN A 181 -4.20 10.13 -8.78
CA GLN A 181 -5.13 11.23 -9.08
C GLN A 181 -6.48 10.74 -9.65
N ARG A 182 -6.47 9.80 -10.61
CA ARG A 182 -7.71 9.28 -11.22
C ARG A 182 -8.59 8.54 -10.23
N ASP A 183 -7.99 7.73 -9.38
CA ASP A 183 -8.71 6.95 -8.37
C ASP A 183 -9.32 7.89 -7.31
N ALA A 184 -8.61 8.96 -6.97
CA ALA A 184 -9.12 10.02 -6.11
C ALA A 184 -10.30 10.78 -6.76
N ASP A 185 -10.27 11.00 -8.08
CA ASP A 185 -11.38 11.65 -8.78
C ASP A 185 -12.64 10.76 -8.82
N ILE A 186 -12.47 9.44 -8.98
CA ILE A 186 -13.57 8.47 -8.83
C ILE A 186 -14.13 8.54 -7.41
N LEU A 187 -13.28 8.50 -6.38
CA LEU A 187 -13.69 8.61 -4.99
C LEU A 187 -14.44 9.93 -4.71
N LYS A 188 -13.91 11.08 -5.15
CA LYS A 188 -14.57 12.39 -5.00
C LYS A 188 -15.96 12.39 -5.63
N ARG A 189 -16.09 11.78 -6.81
CA ARG A 189 -17.41 11.63 -7.45
C ARG A 189 -18.36 10.80 -6.59
N GLN A 190 -17.91 9.67 -6.04
CA GLN A 190 -18.76 8.84 -5.20
C GLN A 190 -19.15 9.51 -3.87
N LEU A 191 -18.25 10.29 -3.28
CA LEU A 191 -18.55 11.12 -2.10
C LEU A 191 -19.64 12.16 -2.37
N LEU A 192 -19.79 12.60 -3.63
CA LEU A 192 -20.83 13.54 -4.06
C LEU A 192 -22.10 12.86 -4.54
N GLU A 193 -22.03 11.67 -5.14
CA GLU A 193 -23.20 11.00 -5.75
C GLU A 193 -23.97 10.12 -4.75
N ILE A 194 -23.30 9.51 -3.77
CA ILE A 194 -23.93 8.60 -2.82
C ILE A 194 -24.44 9.39 -1.61
N PRO A 195 -25.76 9.48 -1.36
CA PRO A 195 -26.32 10.36 -0.34
C PRO A 195 -25.78 10.12 1.07
N ALA A 196 -25.57 8.86 1.45
CA ALA A 196 -25.04 8.52 2.76
C ALA A 196 -23.59 9.01 2.96
N LEU A 197 -22.77 9.03 1.91
CA LEU A 197 -21.39 9.52 1.98
C LEU A 197 -21.30 11.04 2.12
N GLN A 198 -22.26 11.79 1.56
CA GLN A 198 -22.30 13.26 1.66
C GLN A 198 -22.42 13.74 3.11
N THR A 199 -22.98 12.91 4.00
CA THR A 199 -23.14 13.24 5.42
C THR A 199 -21.84 13.12 6.21
N ILE A 200 -20.83 12.46 5.67
CA ILE A 200 -19.55 12.23 6.33
C ILE A 200 -18.66 13.46 6.14
N LEU A 201 -18.06 13.94 7.24
CA LEU A 201 -17.13 15.07 7.18
C LEU A 201 -15.88 14.71 6.38
N VAL A 202 -15.60 15.43 5.29
CA VAL A 202 -14.35 15.31 4.54
C VAL A 202 -13.32 16.32 5.08
N THR A 203 -12.13 15.84 5.41
CA THR A 203 -11.05 16.66 6.00
C THR A 203 -9.69 16.37 5.38
N GLU A 204 -8.74 17.29 5.52
CA GLU A 204 -7.35 17.08 5.10
C GLU A 204 -6.48 16.47 6.20
N LYS A 205 -6.98 16.41 7.45
CA LYS A 205 -6.22 15.91 8.62
C LYS A 205 -6.78 14.59 9.11
N ILE A 206 -5.89 13.64 9.37
CA ILE A 206 -6.24 12.31 9.89
C ILE A 206 -7.14 12.44 11.14
N TYR A 207 -8.36 11.95 10.99
CA TYR A 207 -9.33 11.86 12.08
C TYR A 207 -9.27 10.49 12.73
N ARG A 208 -9.12 10.45 14.06
CA ARG A 208 -9.28 9.23 14.86
C ARG A 208 -10.12 9.51 16.09
N LYS A 209 -10.95 8.55 16.51
CA LYS A 209 -11.76 8.64 17.73
C LYS A 209 -10.87 8.67 18.98
N ARG A 210 -9.79 7.87 18.99
CA ARG A 210 -8.78 7.88 20.06
C ARG A 210 -7.60 8.74 19.65
N THR A 211 -7.28 9.74 20.47
CA THR A 211 -6.13 10.63 20.24
C THR A 211 -4.79 9.90 20.32
N PHE A 212 -4.71 8.79 21.08
CA PHE A 212 -3.51 7.96 21.16
C PHE A 212 -3.17 7.29 19.81
N ASP A 213 -4.17 6.84 19.06
CA ASP A 213 -3.97 6.23 17.74
C ASP A 213 -3.45 7.24 16.70
N ARG A 214 -3.71 8.55 16.89
CA ARG A 214 -3.11 9.61 16.06
C ARG A 214 -1.60 9.73 16.23
N VAL A 215 -1.06 9.27 17.37
CA VAL A 215 0.37 9.34 17.69
C VAL A 215 1.06 8.03 17.31
N VAL A 216 0.49 6.89 17.68
CA VAL A 216 1.13 5.57 17.45
C VAL A 216 1.06 5.11 16.00
N ASN A 217 -0.05 5.36 15.30
CA ASN A 217 -0.21 4.99 13.88
C ASN A 217 0.20 6.10 12.91
N ASN A 218 1.01 7.06 13.36
CA ASN A 218 1.57 8.07 12.47
C ASN A 218 2.89 7.54 11.86
N PRO A 219 2.91 7.14 10.58
CA PRO A 219 4.10 6.56 9.96
C PRO A 219 5.30 7.50 9.96
N ILE A 220 5.08 8.83 9.96
CA ILE A 220 6.14 9.83 10.05
C ILE A 220 6.76 9.84 11.46
N LEU A 221 5.94 9.70 12.50
CA LEU A 221 6.41 9.62 13.88
C LEU A 221 7.13 8.28 14.12
N ALA A 222 6.55 7.17 13.65
CA ALA A 222 7.16 5.84 13.76
C ALA A 222 8.53 5.77 13.06
N TYR A 223 8.66 6.37 11.87
CA TYR A 223 9.94 6.49 11.17
C TYR A 223 10.94 7.33 11.97
N LYS A 224 10.53 8.51 12.45
CA LYS A 224 11.41 9.37 13.27
C LYS A 224 11.87 8.67 14.54
N VAL A 225 10.95 8.04 15.28
CA VAL A 225 11.27 7.30 16.51
C VAL A 225 12.22 6.15 16.22
N THR A 226 11.94 5.34 15.21
CA THR A 226 12.82 4.23 14.79
C THR A 226 14.20 4.75 14.37
N PHE A 227 14.26 5.82 13.58
CA PHE A 227 15.51 6.46 13.15
C PHE A 227 16.31 6.96 14.35
N TYR A 228 15.71 7.73 15.27
CA TYR A 228 16.41 8.22 16.45
C TYR A 228 16.81 7.09 17.39
N PHE A 229 15.97 6.06 17.55
CA PHE A 229 16.30 4.88 18.36
C PHE A 229 17.55 4.17 17.84
N PHE A 230 17.64 3.90 16.54
CA PHE A 230 18.83 3.27 15.95
C PHE A 230 20.07 4.16 16.01
N ASN A 231 19.93 5.47 15.84
CA ASN A 231 21.06 6.40 15.98
C ASN A 231 21.57 6.47 17.43
N ILE A 232 20.67 6.54 18.41
CA ILE A 232 21.02 6.52 19.84
C ILE A 232 21.65 5.18 20.22
N LEU A 233 21.09 4.06 19.75
CA LEU A 233 21.65 2.73 19.98
C LEU A 233 23.07 2.62 19.39
N ALA A 234 23.28 3.09 18.16
CA ALA A 234 24.59 3.14 17.54
C ALA A 234 25.57 4.01 18.34
N ALA A 235 25.12 5.19 18.81
CA ALA A 235 25.94 6.07 19.64
C ALA A 235 26.32 5.41 20.98
N ILE A 236 25.38 4.71 21.64
CA ILE A 236 25.65 3.95 22.87
C ILE A 236 26.66 2.82 22.61
N VAL A 237 26.49 2.07 21.53
CA VAL A 237 27.44 1.01 21.15
C VAL A 237 28.83 1.60 20.91
N LEU A 238 28.94 2.69 20.15
CA LEU A 238 30.22 3.38 19.91
C LEU A 238 30.84 3.89 21.20
N LEU A 239 30.04 4.44 22.12
CA LEU A 239 30.51 4.90 23.43
C LEU A 239 31.04 3.72 24.25
N LEU A 240 30.34 2.59 24.27
CA LEU A 240 30.78 1.38 24.98
C LEU A 240 32.06 0.78 24.35
N PHE A 241 32.22 0.87 23.02
CA PHE A 241 33.47 0.52 22.34
C PHE A 241 34.61 1.47 22.71
N ALA A 242 34.36 2.78 22.77
CA ALA A 242 35.37 3.77 23.17
C ALA A 242 35.79 3.60 24.63
N LEU A 243 34.83 3.33 25.54
CA LEU A 243 35.10 3.05 26.95
C LEU A 243 35.87 1.73 27.14
N GLY A 244 35.52 0.70 26.36
CA GLY A 244 36.22 -0.59 26.39
C GLY A 244 37.63 -0.53 25.79
N GLY A 245 37.82 0.21 24.70
CA GLY A 245 39.10 0.29 23.97
C GLY A 245 40.08 1.32 24.51
N PHE A 246 39.63 2.54 24.85
CA PHE A 246 40.52 3.60 25.33
C PHE A 246 40.67 3.62 26.85
N PHE A 247 39.61 3.29 27.58
CA PHE A 247 39.59 3.39 29.03
C PHE A 247 39.64 2.03 29.74
N HIS A 248 39.58 0.91 29.00
CA HIS A 248 39.54 -0.45 29.54
C HIS A 248 38.47 -0.64 30.63
N ILE A 249 37.29 -0.02 30.43
CA ILE A 249 36.14 -0.08 31.34
C ILE A 249 34.94 -0.68 30.59
N GLY A 250 34.21 -1.59 31.23
CA GLY A 250 32.95 -2.12 30.72
C GLY A 250 33.05 -3.43 29.92
N PRO A 251 31.93 -3.88 29.31
CA PRO A 251 31.79 -5.26 28.79
C PRO A 251 32.65 -5.55 27.55
N PHE A 252 33.00 -4.54 26.75
CA PHE A 252 33.87 -4.70 25.58
C PHE A 252 35.37 -4.69 25.92
N LYS A 253 35.75 -4.45 27.18
CA LYS A 253 37.15 -4.49 27.64
C LYS A 253 37.82 -5.82 27.27
N PHE A 254 37.14 -6.94 27.52
CA PHE A 254 37.69 -8.29 27.26
C PHE A 254 38.08 -8.52 25.80
N ILE A 255 37.39 -7.89 24.85
CA ILE A 255 37.68 -8.04 23.41
C ILE A 255 38.98 -7.30 23.02
N PHE A 256 39.26 -6.15 23.66
CA PHE A 256 40.48 -5.38 23.43
C PHE A 256 41.68 -5.90 24.23
N ASP A 257 41.46 -6.39 25.45
CA ASP A 257 42.52 -7.01 26.27
C ASP A 257 43.00 -8.32 25.63
N LEU A 258 42.11 -9.11 25.01
CA LEU A 258 42.49 -10.34 24.31
C LEU A 258 43.29 -10.04 23.02
N SER A 259 42.91 -9.01 22.26
CA SER A 259 43.59 -8.65 21.01
C SER A 259 44.98 -8.05 21.25
N THR A 260 45.13 -7.20 22.26
CA THR A 260 46.44 -6.64 22.66
C THR A 260 47.37 -7.73 23.20
N ALA A 261 46.88 -8.68 23.99
CA ALA A 261 47.67 -9.81 24.47
C ALA A 261 48.18 -10.72 23.34
N ILE A 262 47.36 -10.97 22.30
CA ILE A 262 47.75 -11.78 21.14
C ILE A 262 48.82 -11.06 20.29
N VAL A 263 48.68 -9.75 20.07
CA VAL A 263 49.64 -8.95 19.30
C VAL A 263 51.01 -8.89 20.00
N ILE A 264 51.04 -8.65 21.31
CA ILE A 264 52.29 -8.61 22.10
C ILE A 264 52.98 -9.98 22.12
N LYS A 265 52.21 -11.07 22.21
CA LYS A 265 52.77 -12.44 22.19
C LYS A 265 53.34 -12.80 20.81
N SER A 266 52.70 -12.35 19.73
CA SER A 266 53.19 -12.51 18.36
C SER A 266 54.45 -11.69 18.07
N SER A 267 54.57 -10.47 18.61
CA SER A 267 55.76 -9.63 18.42
C SER A 267 56.97 -10.14 19.22
N MET A 268 56.76 -10.71 20.42
CA MET A 268 57.83 -11.36 21.18
C MET A 268 58.31 -12.66 20.51
N LEU A 269 57.42 -13.45 19.89
CA LEU A 269 57.83 -14.64 19.15
C LEU A 269 58.67 -14.31 17.91
N PHE A 270 58.38 -13.20 17.23
CA PHE A 270 59.15 -12.75 16.08
C PHE A 270 60.57 -12.31 16.46
N HIS A 271 60.77 -11.76 17.66
CA HIS A 271 62.08 -11.34 18.15
C HIS A 271 62.96 -12.48 18.70
N LEU A 272 62.38 -13.65 18.97
CA LEU A 272 63.09 -14.86 19.43
C LEU A 272 63.51 -15.78 18.27
N ILE A 273 63.10 -15.49 17.04
CA ILE A 273 63.36 -16.30 15.83
C ILE A 273 64.25 -15.54 14.81
N SER A 274 64.61 -14.28 15.09
CA SER A 274 65.59 -13.48 14.33
C SER A 274 66.94 -13.41 15.02
#